data_AF-W7CET4-F1
#
_entry.id   AF-W7CET4-F1
#
_cell.length_a   1.000
_cell.length_b   1.000
_cell.length_c   1.000
_cell.angle_alpha   90.00
_cell.angle_beta   90.00
_cell.angle_gamma   90.00
#
_symmetry.space_group_name_H-M   'P 1'
#
loop_
_entity.id
_entity.type
_entity.pdbx_description
1 polymer ?
#
loop_
_entity_poly.entity_id
_entity_poly.type
_entity_poly.pdbx_seq_one_letter_code
_entity_poly.pdbx_strand_id
1 'polypeptide(L)'
;MKKLANHIVLYQPEIPANTGNISRTCAGTDTYLHLIRPLGFSTDDKMLKRAGLDYWDHVKLKYYDSIEEFFEVNAGGEFYFILQNL
;
A
#
# COMPACT_ATOMS: atom_id res chain seq x y z
N MET A 1 17.88 -2.52 -18.59
CA MET A 1 16.61 -3.26 -18.50
C MET A 1 15.77 -2.63 -17.41
N LYS A 2 14.53 -2.21 -17.71
CA LYS A 2 13.62 -1.63 -16.71
C LYS A 2 13.12 -2.79 -15.84
N LYS A 3 13.49 -2.83 -14.57
CA LYS A 3 13.02 -3.87 -13.63
C LYS A 3 11.51 -3.67 -13.47
N LEU A 4 10.71 -4.65 -13.88
CA LEU A 4 9.28 -4.68 -13.58
C LEU A 4 9.14 -4.91 -12.08
N ALA A 5 8.54 -3.96 -11.38
CA ALA A 5 8.20 -4.07 -9.96
C ALA A 5 6.72 -4.43 -9.84
N ASN A 6 6.39 -5.28 -8.88
CA ASN A 6 5.00 -5.54 -8.56
C ASN A 6 4.38 -4.36 -7.81
N HIS A 7 3.06 -4.25 -7.85
CA HIS A 7 2.27 -3.21 -7.20
C HIS A 7 1.15 -3.87 -6.40
N ILE A 8 1.06 -3.56 -5.10
CA ILE A 8 -0.06 -3.96 -4.24
C ILE A 8 -0.85 -2.71 -3.88
N VAL A 9 -2.18 -2.78 -4.03
CA VAL A 9 -3.10 -1.67 -3.79
C VAL A 9 -4.07 -2.07 -2.70
N LEU A 10 -4.14 -1.27 -1.64
CA LEU A 10 -5.13 -1.40 -0.58
C LEU A 10 -6.15 -0.28 -0.71
N TYR A 11 -7.39 -0.64 -1.04
CA TYR A 11 -8.51 0.28 -1.06
C TYR A 11 -9.07 0.44 0.36
N GLN A 12 -9.00 1.67 0.88
CA GLN A 12 -9.57 2.07 2.17
C GLN A 12 -9.28 1.10 3.33
N PRO A 13 -8.00 0.74 3.59
CA PRO A 13 -7.67 -0.28 4.59
C PRO A 13 -8.06 0.18 6.00
N GLU A 14 -8.70 -0.72 6.74
CA GLU A 14 -9.25 -0.42 8.07
C GLU A 14 -8.34 -0.88 9.22
N ILE A 15 -7.65 -2.02 9.05
CA ILE A 15 -6.93 -2.69 10.13
C ILE A 15 -5.42 -2.39 10.00
N PRO A 16 -4.79 -1.67 10.96
CA PRO A 16 -3.38 -1.29 10.88
C PRO A 16 -2.44 -2.50 10.77
N ALA A 17 -2.74 -3.59 11.50
CA ALA A 17 -1.92 -4.80 11.50
C ALA A 17 -1.84 -5.46 10.11
N ASN A 18 -2.95 -5.47 9.35
CA ASN A 18 -2.98 -6.04 8.01
C ASN A 18 -2.09 -5.23 7.06
N THR A 19 -2.22 -3.89 7.10
CA THR A 19 -1.38 -3.00 6.29
C THR A 19 0.10 -3.12 6.68
N GLY A 20 0.40 -3.23 7.97
CA GLY A 20 1.75 -3.45 8.47
C GLY A 20 2.37 -4.74 7.93
N ASN A 21 1.65 -5.87 8.01
CA ASN A 21 2.12 -7.15 7.47
C ASN A 21 2.36 -7.10 5.96
N ILE A 22 1.45 -6.48 5.20
CA ILE A 22 1.58 -6.32 3.75
C ILE A 22 2.77 -5.42 3.40
N SER A 23 3.00 -4.35 4.18
CA SER A 23 4.14 -3.45 3.99
C SER A 23 5.47 -4.17 4.18
N ARG A 24 5.55 -5.13 5.12
CA ARG A 24 6.73 -5.98 5.33
C ARG A 24 7.04 -6.82 4.10
N THR A 25 6.01 -7.44 3.53
CA THR A 25 6.13 -8.19 2.28
C THR A 25 6.63 -7.28 1.17
N CYS A 26 6.05 -6.08 1.04
CA CYS A 26 6.45 -5.12 0.01
C CYS A 26 7.94 -4.71 0.11
N ALA A 27 8.41 -4.44 1.33
CA ALA A 27 9.82 -4.13 1.59
C ALA A 27 10.75 -5.29 1.21
N GLY A 28 10.36 -6.53 1.51
CA GLY A 28 11.16 -7.73 1.19
C GLY A 28 11.16 -8.13 -0.29
N THR A 29 10.16 -7.68 -1.07
CA THR A 29 9.98 -8.11 -2.47
C THR A 29 10.18 -6.99 -3.50
N ASP A 30 10.66 -5.81 -3.09
CA ASP A 30 10.83 -4.65 -3.99
C ASP A 30 9.51 -4.19 -4.66
N THR A 31 8.39 -4.37 -3.96
CA THR A 31 7.02 -4.10 -4.43
C THR A 31 6.55 -2.71 -3.96
N TYR A 32 5.82 -1.99 -4.81
CA TYR A 32 5.15 -0.76 -4.41
C TYR A 32 3.89 -1.04 -3.59
N LEU A 33 3.69 -0.26 -2.53
CA LEU A 33 2.46 -0.28 -1.73
C LEU A 33 1.66 1.00 -1.99
N HIS A 34 0.47 0.85 -2.52
CA HIS A 34 -0.48 1.92 -2.80
C HIS A 34 -1.60 1.89 -1.76
N LEU A 35 -1.85 3.02 -1.08
CA LEU A 35 -2.90 3.17 -0.08
C LEU A 35 -3.91 4.21 -0.58
N ILE A 36 -5.15 3.79 -0.81
CA ILE A 36 -6.23 4.69 -1.21
C ILE A 36 -7.04 5.07 0.03
N ARG A 37 -7.21 6.37 0.27
CA ARG A 37 -7.91 6.95 1.42
C ARG A 37 -9.44 6.84 1.31
N PRO A 38 -10.18 7.01 2.43
CA PRO A 38 -9.68 7.18 3.81
C PRO A 38 -9.09 5.88 4.38
N LEU A 39 -8.07 6.03 5.22
CA LEU A 39 -7.51 4.91 5.98
C LEU A 39 -8.22 4.85 7.33
N GLY A 40 -8.54 3.65 7.82
CA GLY A 40 -9.12 3.45 9.15
C GLY A 40 -8.14 3.66 10.31
N PHE A 41 -6.90 4.08 10.02
CA PHE A 41 -5.83 4.28 10.99
C PHE A 41 -4.85 5.37 10.54
N SER A 42 -4.09 5.93 11.49
CA SER A 42 -3.00 6.86 11.17
C SER A 42 -1.74 6.10 10.74
N THR A 43 -1.10 6.58 9.67
CA THR A 43 0.24 6.14 9.25
C THR A 43 1.34 7.03 9.80
N ASP A 44 1.07 7.83 10.86
CA ASP A 44 2.10 8.67 11.44
C ASP A 44 3.18 7.84 12.15
N ASP A 45 4.41 8.31 11.98
CA ASP A 45 5.68 7.67 12.31
C ASP A 45 5.76 7.11 13.75
N LYS A 46 5.02 7.70 14.71
CA LYS A 46 4.94 7.22 16.10
C LYS A 46 4.20 5.89 16.26
N MET A 47 3.16 5.64 15.47
CA MET A 47 2.42 4.36 15.53
C MET A 47 3.21 3.25 14.83
N LEU A 48 3.89 3.59 13.74
CA LEU A 48 4.66 2.65 12.93
C LEU A 48 5.93 2.18 13.65
N LYS A 49 6.68 3.09 14.27
CA LYS A 49 7.87 2.75 15.09
C LYS A 49 7.51 1.89 16.30
N ARG A 50 6.36 2.13 16.95
CA ARG A 50 5.88 1.30 18.07
C ARG A 50 5.51 -0.13 17.66
N ALA A 51 5.12 -0.34 16.40
CA ALA A 51 4.81 -1.65 15.86
C ALA A 51 6.04 -2.43 15.35
N GLY A 52 7.26 -1.92 15.56
CA GLY A 52 8.50 -2.56 15.09
C GLY A 52 8.64 -2.51 13.56
N LEU A 53 8.17 -1.42 12.95
CA LEU A 53 8.22 -1.18 11.51
C LEU A 53 9.44 -0.33 11.12
N ASP A 54 10.64 -0.73 11.55
CA ASP A 54 11.91 -0.05 11.24
C ASP A 54 12.21 0.01 9.72
N TYR A 55 11.42 -0.69 8.92
CA TYR A 55 11.50 -0.80 7.47
C TYR A 55 10.47 0.06 6.74
N TRP A 56 9.58 0.77 7.43
CA TRP A 56 8.52 1.56 6.79
C TRP A 56 9.10 2.61 5.82
N ASP A 57 10.22 3.23 6.20
CA ASP A 57 10.97 4.17 5.35
C ASP A 57 11.57 3.51 4.09
N HIS A 58 11.66 2.18 4.06
CA HIS A 58 12.11 1.40 2.92
C HIS A 58 10.96 0.90 2.03
N VAL A 59 9.71 1.08 2.46
CA VAL A 59 8.54 0.73 1.65
C VAL A 59 8.33 1.81 0.60
N LYS A 60 8.19 1.39 -0.65
CA LYS A 60 7.85 2.28 -1.77
C LYS A 60 6.35 2.62 -1.72
N LEU A 61 6.01 3.56 -0.84
CA LEU A 61 4.64 3.98 -0.56
C LEU A 61 4.15 5.06 -1.52
N LYS A 62 2.87 4.94 -1.92
CA LYS A 62 2.10 6.02 -2.53
C LYS A 62 0.73 6.10 -1.89
N TYR A 63 0.26 7.31 -1.63
CA TYR A 63 -1.09 7.59 -1.16
C TYR A 63 -1.91 8.18 -2.30
N TYR A 64 -3.21 7.91 -2.28
CA TYR A 64 -4.20 8.52 -3.15
C TYR A 64 -5.41 8.91 -2.31
N ASP A 65 -6.02 10.02 -2.62
CA ASP A 65 -7.22 10.54 -1.95
C ASP A 65 -8.49 9.86 -2.46
N SER A 66 -8.47 9.29 -3.67
CA SER A 66 -9.58 8.51 -4.23
C SER A 66 -9.13 7.39 -5.17
N ILE A 67 -10.07 6.50 -5.53
CA ILE A 67 -9.79 5.42 -6.49
C ILE A 67 -9.65 5.95 -7.93
N GLU A 68 -10.34 7.04 -8.25
CA GLU A 68 -10.25 7.74 -9.53
C GLU A 68 -8.85 8.31 -9.72
N GLU A 69 -8.30 8.99 -8.70
CA GLU A 69 -6.92 9.49 -8.74
C GLU A 69 -5.92 8.34 -8.97
N PHE A 70 -6.13 7.21 -8.28
CA PHE A 70 -5.30 6.02 -8.49
C PHE A 70 -5.33 5.55 -9.95
N PHE A 71 -6.51 5.41 -10.56
CA PHE A 71 -6.61 4.96 -11.95
C PHE A 71 -6.11 5.99 -12.97
N GLU A 72 -6.29 7.27 -12.71
CA GLU A 72 -5.76 8.35 -13.56
C GLU A 72 -4.23 8.34 -13.58
N VAL A 73 -3.59 8.31 -12.41
CA VAL A 73 -2.13 8.32 -12.27
C VAL A 73 -1.49 7.04 -12.82
N ASN A 74 -2.20 5.90 -12.76
CA ASN A 74 -1.70 4.58 -13.16
C ASN A 74 -2.38 4.05 -14.43
N ALA A 75 -2.86 4.94 -15.31
CA ALA A 75 -3.53 4.58 -16.55
C ALA A 75 -2.65 3.66 -17.44
N GLY A 76 -3.29 2.69 -18.11
CA GLY A 76 -2.62 1.72 -18.98
C GLY A 76 -1.92 0.56 -18.25
N GLY A 77 -2.10 0.45 -16.93
CA GLY A 77 -1.67 -0.73 -16.16
C GLY A 77 -2.57 -1.95 -16.38
N GLU A 78 -2.04 -3.13 -16.09
CA GLU A 78 -2.84 -4.36 -15.94
C GLU A 78 -3.27 -4.49 -14.48
N PHE A 79 -4.57 -4.66 -14.24
CA PHE A 79 -5.15 -4.68 -12.91
C PHE A 79 -5.81 -6.03 -12.61
N TYR A 80 -5.49 -6.57 -11.43
CA TYR A 80 -6.09 -7.79 -10.90
C TYR A 80 -6.79 -7.45 -9.59
N PHE A 81 -8.06 -7.83 -9.47
CA PHE A 81 -8.89 -7.50 -8.32
C PHE A 81 -9.15 -8.74 -7.48
N ILE A 82 -8.84 -8.65 -6.19
CA ILE A 82 -9.27 -9.62 -5.19
C ILE A 82 -10.46 -9.00 -4.47
N LEU A 83 -11.65 -9.52 -4.75
CA LEU A 83 -12.88 -9.07 -4.12
C LEU A 83 -13.13 -9.91 -2.86
N GLN A 84 -13.43 -9.26 -1.75
CA GLN A 84 -14.02 -9.96 -0.62
C GLN A 84 -15.52 -10.10 -0.89
N ASN A 85 -15.99 -11.34 -0.97
CA ASN A 85 -17.42 -11.60 -0.84
C ASN A 85 -17.78 -11.36 0.62
N LEU A 86 -18.66 -10.39 0.87
CA LEU A 86 -19.33 -10.24 2.15
C LEU A 86 -20.33 -11.38 2.38
#